data_AF-A0A8T2C843-F1
#
_entry.id   AF-A0A8T2C843-F1
#
_cell.length_a   1.000
_cell.length_b   1.000
_cell.length_c   1.000
_cell.angle_alpha   90.00
_cell.angle_beta   90.00
_cell.angle_gamma   90.00
#
_symmetry.space_group_name_H-M   'P 1'
#
loop_
_entity.id
_entity.type
_entity.pdbx_description
1 polymer ?
#
loop_
_entity_poly.entity_id
_entity_poly.type
_entity_poly.pdbx_seq_one_letter_code
_entity_poly.pdbx_strand_id
1 'polypeptide(L)'
;MGKQGSPRSPRPENIDKEEKVGRRSLDSLSGNDLLLGRRIYGSEVSKAQGSKHDQSCVSSNKFWKKQHSWLRRNFKSIVLMISVTGFIFCIDSIMVSIFHSDSSTVVQDISRLSNMTLHKNGAQDDSPVQMYSRLLNLASDSLAKNEFKPDTPNFQEEGSSKSSQWKPCADNNKSPGALERSRELSNGYIMVSANGGLNQQRVAICNAVAVAALLNATLVLPRFLYSNVWKDPSQFGDIYQEDHFIEYLKDEVNIVKDLPQHLKSTDNKNLSLVTDTELVKEAKPVDYIEHVLPLLKKYGMVHLFGYGNRLGFDPLPFDVQRLRCKCNFHALKFAPKIQEAGSLLVKRIRRFKTSRSRLEEALLGESMAKNTVKGEEEPLKYLALHLRFEEDMVAYSLCDFGGGEAERKELQAYREDHFPLLLKRLKKSKSVSPEDLRKTGKCPLTPEEATLVLAGLGFKRKTYIYLAGSQIYGGSSRMLPLTRLYPNIATKETLLTPQELAPFKNFSSQLAALDFIACIASDVFAMTDSGSQLSSLVSGFRTYYGNGQAPTLRPNKKRLAAILSDSETIKWKIFEDRVRKMVEEGQKLRTRPYGRSIYRQPRCPECMCKF
;
A
#
# COMPACT_ATOMS: atom_id res chain seq x y z
N MET A 1 -30.91 -6.00 -26.54
CA MET A 1 -30.23 -7.05 -25.75
C MET A 1 -30.69 -8.40 -26.22
N GLY A 2 -29.81 -9.24 -26.77
CA GLY A 2 -30.11 -10.66 -27.00
C GLY A 2 -29.77 -11.49 -25.77
N LYS A 3 -30.54 -12.55 -25.51
CA LYS A 3 -30.16 -13.65 -24.60
C LYS A 3 -30.38 -14.97 -25.33
N GLN A 4 -29.37 -15.81 -25.40
CA GLN A 4 -29.54 -17.26 -25.50
C GLN A 4 -29.17 -17.90 -24.15
N GLY A 5 -29.67 -19.11 -23.91
CA GLY A 5 -29.60 -19.79 -22.62
C GLY A 5 -28.37 -20.67 -22.43
N SER A 6 -28.26 -21.21 -21.22
CA SER A 6 -27.23 -22.18 -20.80
C SER A 6 -27.48 -23.59 -21.35
N PRO A 7 -26.60 -24.55 -21.00
CA PRO A 7 -27.06 -25.47 -19.94
C PRO A 7 -26.09 -25.65 -18.77
N ARG A 8 -26.67 -25.96 -17.59
CA ARG A 8 -26.06 -26.75 -16.50
C ARG A 8 -26.54 -28.21 -16.72
N SER A 9 -26.06 -29.29 -16.11
CA SER A 9 -25.14 -29.60 -14.99
C SER A 9 -24.64 -31.07 -15.23
N PRO A 10 -23.89 -31.81 -14.36
CA PRO A 10 -23.93 -31.82 -12.90
C PRO A 10 -22.57 -31.81 -12.18
N ARG A 11 -22.65 -31.82 -10.84
CA ARG A 11 -21.55 -31.94 -9.87
C ARG A 11 -21.89 -33.12 -8.96
N PRO A 12 -20.96 -34.03 -8.61
CA PRO A 12 -21.17 -34.97 -7.52
C PRO A 12 -20.98 -34.27 -6.17
N GLU A 13 -21.80 -34.65 -5.19
CA GLU A 13 -21.53 -34.44 -3.77
C GLU A 13 -21.36 -35.82 -3.12
N ASN A 14 -20.50 -35.92 -2.10
CA ASN A 14 -20.51 -37.03 -1.17
C ASN A 14 -19.97 -36.53 0.18
N ILE A 15 -20.44 -37.09 1.29
CA ILE A 15 -20.35 -36.49 2.64
C ILE A 15 -19.49 -37.35 3.58
N ASP A 16 -18.82 -36.70 4.54
CA ASP A 16 -17.99 -37.32 5.57
C ASP A 16 -18.75 -38.28 6.51
N LYS A 17 -18.05 -39.29 7.07
CA LYS A 17 -17.71 -39.35 8.52
C LYS A 17 -17.07 -40.68 8.97
N GLU A 18 -16.07 -40.54 9.86
CA GLU A 18 -15.76 -41.35 11.09
C GLU A 18 -15.62 -42.90 10.99
N GLU A 19 -14.79 -43.62 11.78
CA GLU A 19 -13.98 -43.23 12.96
C GLU A 19 -12.65 -44.05 13.11
N LYS A 20 -12.04 -44.03 14.31
CA LYS A 20 -10.63 -44.32 14.65
C LYS A 20 -10.22 -45.81 14.71
N VAL A 21 -8.89 -46.05 14.60
CA VAL A 21 -7.97 -46.83 15.50
C VAL A 21 -6.97 -47.73 14.72
N GLY A 22 -5.69 -47.75 15.13
CA GLY A 22 -4.80 -48.91 14.91
C GLY A 22 -3.36 -48.61 14.44
N ARG A 23 -2.34 -48.95 15.23
CA ARG A 23 -0.92 -48.97 14.82
C ARG A 23 -0.53 -50.37 14.30
N ARG A 24 0.17 -50.47 13.15
CA ARG A 24 1.55 -51.03 12.99
C ARG A 24 1.91 -51.42 11.54
N SER A 25 3.10 -50.97 11.12
CA SER A 25 4.22 -51.67 10.44
C SER A 25 4.03 -52.75 9.36
N LEU A 26 5.03 -52.76 8.44
CA LEU A 26 5.50 -53.85 7.55
C LEU A 26 4.70 -54.18 6.27
N ASP A 27 5.29 -53.72 5.16
CA ASP A 27 5.75 -54.48 4.00
C ASP A 27 4.94 -55.63 3.36
N SER A 28 4.94 -55.55 2.03
CA SER A 28 5.03 -56.63 1.02
C SER A 28 3.76 -57.23 0.39
N LEU A 29 3.81 -57.19 -0.95
CA LEU A 29 3.43 -58.22 -1.93
C LEU A 29 1.99 -58.74 -2.04
N SER A 30 1.48 -58.58 -3.27
CA SER A 30 0.85 -59.62 -4.11
C SER A 30 -0.57 -60.11 -3.78
N GLY A 31 -1.41 -60.19 -4.82
CA GLY A 31 -2.48 -61.18 -4.89
C GLY A 31 -3.83 -60.63 -5.35
N ASN A 32 -4.21 -60.98 -6.58
CA ASN A 32 -5.63 -61.09 -6.96
C ASN A 32 -6.29 -62.22 -6.11
N ASP A 33 -7.59 -62.55 -6.15
CA ASP A 33 -8.57 -62.46 -7.24
C ASP A 33 -9.98 -62.92 -6.74
N LEU A 34 -11.05 -62.64 -7.51
CA LEU A 34 -12.37 -63.35 -7.48
C LEU A 34 -13.19 -63.34 -6.15
N LEU A 35 -14.51 -63.63 -6.05
CA LEU A 35 -15.67 -63.58 -6.97
C LEU A 35 -17.00 -63.62 -6.17
N LEU A 36 -18.14 -63.44 -6.88
CA LEU A 36 -19.53 -63.80 -6.50
C LEU A 36 -20.20 -62.99 -5.36
N GLY A 37 -21.51 -62.69 -5.40
CA GLY A 37 -22.49 -62.83 -6.50
C GLY A 37 -23.95 -62.95 -6.02
N ARG A 38 -24.93 -62.74 -6.93
CA ARG A 38 -26.41 -62.85 -6.74
C ARG A 38 -27.04 -61.76 -5.83
N ARG A 39 -28.34 -61.38 -5.96
CA ARG A 39 -29.54 -61.82 -6.74
C ARG A 39 -30.37 -60.55 -7.14
N ILE A 40 -31.01 -60.45 -8.32
CA ILE A 40 -32.47 -60.71 -8.62
C ILE A 40 -33.43 -59.87 -7.73
N TYR A 41 -34.46 -59.14 -8.21
CA TYR A 41 -35.22 -58.98 -9.50
C TYR A 41 -35.53 -57.45 -9.64
N GLY A 42 -36.13 -56.82 -10.66
CA GLY A 42 -36.99 -57.17 -11.81
C GLY A 42 -37.92 -55.95 -12.05
N SER A 43 -37.71 -55.16 -13.14
CA SER A 43 -38.67 -54.96 -14.26
C SER A 43 -39.71 -53.81 -14.02
N GLU A 44 -40.29 -53.09 -15.00
CA GLU A 44 -40.34 -53.24 -16.48
C GLU A 44 -40.57 -51.89 -17.25
N VAL A 45 -40.22 -51.85 -18.55
CA VAL A 45 -40.87 -51.15 -19.71
C VAL A 45 -41.16 -49.61 -19.65
N SER A 46 -40.50 -48.73 -20.44
CA SER A 46 -40.62 -48.46 -21.91
C SER A 46 -41.88 -47.66 -22.34
N LYS A 47 -41.95 -46.86 -23.42
CA LYS A 47 -41.00 -46.29 -24.42
C LYS A 47 -41.73 -45.15 -25.18
N ALA A 48 -41.01 -44.20 -25.80
CA ALA A 48 -41.59 -43.32 -26.83
C ALA A 48 -40.55 -42.86 -27.87
N GLN A 49 -40.91 -42.93 -29.16
CA GLN A 49 -40.24 -42.26 -30.28
C GLN A 49 -41.13 -41.09 -30.77
N GLY A 50 -40.58 -40.15 -31.54
CA GLY A 50 -41.34 -39.04 -32.14
C GLY A 50 -40.95 -38.76 -33.59
N SER A 51 -41.72 -37.90 -34.27
CA SER A 51 -41.36 -37.38 -35.60
C SER A 51 -42.07 -36.06 -35.94
N LYS A 52 -41.53 -35.42 -36.99
CA LYS A 52 -41.95 -34.26 -37.81
C LYS A 52 -43.36 -34.42 -38.43
N HIS A 53 -44.05 -33.49 -39.12
CA HIS A 53 -43.89 -32.11 -39.70
C HIS A 53 -45.35 -31.60 -40.03
N ASP A 54 -45.73 -30.35 -40.39
CA ASP A 54 -45.13 -29.00 -40.42
C ASP A 54 -46.24 -27.89 -40.54
N GLN A 55 -45.85 -26.61 -40.72
CA GLN A 55 -46.57 -25.48 -41.37
C GLN A 55 -48.09 -25.18 -41.15
N SER A 56 -48.36 -23.95 -40.65
CA SER A 56 -49.11 -22.89 -41.38
C SER A 56 -49.22 -21.60 -40.54
N CYS A 57 -49.79 -20.50 -41.07
CA CYS A 57 -49.73 -19.14 -40.49
C CYS A 57 -51.13 -18.51 -40.28
N VAL A 58 -51.20 -17.40 -39.53
CA VAL A 58 -52.16 -16.24 -39.59
C VAL A 58 -52.67 -15.73 -38.22
N SER A 59 -52.90 -14.41 -38.16
CA SER A 59 -53.66 -13.62 -37.16
C SER A 59 -52.95 -13.17 -35.86
N SER A 60 -52.58 -11.88 -35.84
CA SER A 60 -52.20 -11.14 -34.63
C SER A 60 -53.37 -10.29 -34.13
N ASN A 61 -54.02 -10.68 -33.01
CA ASN A 61 -54.92 -9.76 -32.28
C ASN A 61 -55.29 -10.15 -30.83
N LYS A 62 -54.40 -10.82 -30.07
CA LYS A 62 -54.71 -11.33 -28.71
C LYS A 62 -53.78 -10.92 -27.56
N PHE A 63 -52.77 -10.07 -27.79
CA PHE A 63 -51.80 -9.72 -26.74
C PHE A 63 -52.29 -8.62 -25.76
N TRP A 64 -52.89 -7.54 -26.28
CA TRP A 64 -53.13 -6.31 -25.51
C TRP A 64 -54.14 -6.44 -24.35
N LYS A 65 -55.11 -7.37 -24.42
CA LYS A 65 -56.10 -7.57 -23.33
C LYS A 65 -55.53 -8.26 -22.08
N LYS A 66 -54.35 -8.90 -22.11
CA LYS A 66 -53.76 -9.56 -20.93
C LYS A 66 -52.98 -8.60 -20.01
N GLN A 67 -52.34 -7.57 -20.56
CA GLN A 67 -51.38 -6.73 -19.82
C GLN A 67 -52.05 -5.83 -18.76
N HIS A 68 -53.21 -5.24 -19.07
CA HIS A 68 -53.97 -4.41 -18.12
C HIS A 68 -54.50 -5.20 -16.90
N SER A 69 -54.77 -6.49 -17.04
CA SER A 69 -55.26 -7.35 -15.94
C SER A 69 -54.20 -7.53 -14.85
N TRP A 70 -52.94 -7.72 -15.25
CA TRP A 70 -51.80 -7.88 -14.32
C TRP A 70 -51.53 -6.60 -13.54
N LEU A 71 -51.53 -5.45 -14.22
CA LEU A 71 -51.37 -4.13 -13.58
C LEU A 71 -52.49 -3.84 -12.56
N ARG A 72 -53.77 -4.10 -12.89
CA ARG A 72 -54.87 -3.95 -11.93
C ARG A 72 -54.74 -4.88 -10.72
N ARG A 73 -54.32 -6.14 -10.93
CA ARG A 73 -54.19 -7.13 -9.86
C ARG A 73 -53.07 -6.80 -8.88
N ASN A 74 -51.98 -6.19 -9.35
CA ASN A 74 -50.80 -5.88 -8.52
C ASN A 74 -50.75 -4.43 -8.02
N PHE A 75 -51.66 -3.54 -8.46
CA PHE A 75 -51.66 -2.11 -8.13
C PHE A 75 -51.52 -1.83 -6.62
N LYS A 76 -52.29 -2.54 -5.77
CA LYS A 76 -52.19 -2.38 -4.30
C LYS A 76 -50.81 -2.73 -3.73
N SER A 77 -50.13 -3.73 -4.28
CA SER A 77 -48.77 -4.12 -3.87
C SER A 77 -47.72 -3.11 -4.35
N ILE A 78 -47.88 -2.56 -5.56
CA ILE A 78 -46.99 -1.53 -6.10
C ILE A 78 -47.13 -0.23 -5.29
N VAL A 79 -48.37 0.20 -4.98
CA VAL A 79 -48.63 1.36 -4.12
C VAL A 79 -48.08 1.15 -2.71
N LEU A 80 -48.23 -0.05 -2.13
CA LEU A 80 -47.65 -0.38 -0.83
C LEU A 80 -46.11 -0.29 -0.85
N MET A 81 -45.45 -0.84 -1.87
CA MET A 81 -43.98 -0.74 -2.01
C MET A 81 -43.52 0.71 -2.13
N ILE A 82 -44.16 1.52 -2.98
CA ILE A 82 -43.84 2.95 -3.12
C ILE A 82 -44.07 3.69 -1.80
N SER A 83 -45.15 3.38 -1.07
CA SER A 83 -45.43 3.97 0.24
C SER A 83 -44.39 3.59 1.30
N VAL A 84 -43.92 2.33 1.32
CA VAL A 84 -42.89 1.87 2.26
C VAL A 84 -41.53 2.50 1.93
N THR A 85 -41.13 2.52 0.66
CA THR A 85 -39.89 3.20 0.23
C THR A 85 -39.93 4.70 0.53
N GLY A 86 -41.07 5.37 0.26
CA GLY A 86 -41.27 6.78 0.62
C GLY A 86 -41.21 7.02 2.13
N PHE A 87 -41.81 6.14 2.94
CA PHE A 87 -41.76 6.24 4.40
C PHE A 87 -40.33 6.06 4.95
N ILE A 88 -39.52 5.16 4.36
CA ILE A 88 -38.09 5.02 4.70
C ILE A 88 -37.33 6.31 4.35
N PHE A 89 -37.50 6.88 3.16
CA PHE A 89 -36.87 8.16 2.81
C PHE A 89 -37.32 9.34 3.70
N CYS A 90 -38.56 9.33 4.18
CA CYS A 90 -39.04 10.30 5.18
C CYS A 90 -38.35 10.08 6.53
N ILE A 91 -38.19 8.83 7.00
CA ILE A 91 -37.44 8.53 8.23
C ILE A 91 -35.97 8.96 8.10
N ASP A 92 -35.31 8.65 6.98
CA ASP A 92 -33.92 9.07 6.74
C ASP A 92 -33.81 10.61 6.70
N SER A 93 -34.76 11.30 6.09
CA SER A 93 -34.80 12.78 6.08
C SER A 93 -35.04 13.36 7.47
N ILE A 94 -35.92 12.74 8.27
CA ILE A 94 -36.18 13.14 9.66
C ILE A 94 -34.92 12.91 10.51
N MET A 95 -34.29 11.74 10.41
CA MET A 95 -33.02 11.44 11.09
C MET A 95 -31.93 12.44 10.71
N VAL A 96 -31.72 12.71 9.42
CA VAL A 96 -30.75 13.71 8.93
C VAL A 96 -31.07 15.10 9.48
N SER A 97 -32.35 15.51 9.51
CA SER A 97 -32.74 16.81 10.06
C SER A 97 -32.53 16.93 11.58
N ILE A 98 -32.78 15.85 12.34
CA ILE A 98 -32.50 15.78 13.78
C ILE A 98 -30.98 15.89 14.01
N PHE A 99 -30.16 15.20 13.21
CA PHE A 99 -28.69 15.28 13.30
C PHE A 99 -28.08 16.57 12.72
N HIS A 100 -28.83 17.42 12.01
CA HIS A 100 -28.35 18.71 11.50
C HIS A 100 -28.83 19.93 12.32
N SER A 101 -29.87 19.77 13.14
CA SER A 101 -30.51 20.92 13.81
C SER A 101 -29.84 21.36 15.10
N ASP A 102 -28.83 20.63 15.60
CA ASP A 102 -28.29 20.91 16.94
C ASP A 102 -26.79 20.66 17.11
N SER A 103 -25.96 21.47 16.44
CA SER A 103 -24.51 21.52 16.70
C SER A 103 -24.14 22.34 17.94
N SER A 104 -25.12 22.94 18.62
CA SER A 104 -24.96 23.85 19.76
C SER A 104 -25.06 23.17 21.12
N THR A 105 -26.04 22.30 21.34
CA THR A 105 -26.23 21.62 22.64
C THR A 105 -25.13 20.61 22.93
N VAL A 106 -24.60 19.93 21.91
CA VAL A 106 -23.51 18.94 22.04
C VAL A 106 -22.29 19.50 22.79
N VAL A 107 -21.98 20.79 22.60
CA VAL A 107 -20.87 21.46 23.32
C VAL A 107 -21.18 21.65 24.80
N GLN A 108 -22.45 21.92 25.15
CA GLN A 108 -22.87 22.04 26.55
C GLN A 108 -23.03 20.67 27.22
N ASP A 109 -23.57 19.65 26.54
CA ASP A 109 -23.73 18.33 27.14
C ASP A 109 -22.40 17.59 27.31
N ILE A 110 -21.41 17.78 26.43
CA ILE A 110 -20.03 17.31 26.69
C ILE A 110 -19.48 17.94 27.99
N SER A 111 -19.76 19.21 28.27
CA SER A 111 -19.32 19.86 29.51
C SER A 111 -20.03 19.31 30.76
N ARG A 112 -21.31 18.93 30.64
CA ARG A 112 -22.09 18.30 31.74
C ARG A 112 -21.67 16.85 31.98
N LEU A 113 -21.48 16.08 30.90
CA LEU A 113 -21.05 14.69 30.99
C LEU A 113 -19.67 14.56 31.65
N SER A 114 -18.74 15.48 31.32
CA SER A 114 -17.41 15.57 31.95
C SER A 114 -17.47 15.83 33.46
N ASN A 115 -18.52 16.49 33.97
CA ASN A 115 -18.71 16.74 35.39
C ASN A 115 -19.44 15.60 36.10
N MET A 116 -20.38 14.91 35.41
CA MET A 116 -21.08 13.75 35.98
C MET A 116 -20.19 12.52 36.15
N THR A 117 -19.12 12.36 35.35
CA THR A 117 -18.17 11.26 35.50
C THR A 117 -17.27 11.33 36.74
N LEU A 118 -17.26 12.42 37.50
CA LEU A 118 -16.36 12.56 38.66
C LEU A 118 -16.86 11.83 39.94
N HIS A 119 -18.13 11.42 39.99
CA HIS A 119 -18.71 10.79 41.19
C HIS A 119 -19.69 9.63 40.88
N LYS A 120 -19.15 8.44 40.54
CA LYS A 120 -19.55 7.18 41.20
C LYS A 120 -18.69 5.97 40.84
N ASN A 121 -18.47 5.15 41.88
CA ASN A 121 -18.12 3.72 41.89
C ASN A 121 -16.83 3.28 41.17
N GLY A 122 -15.91 2.71 41.95
CA GLY A 122 -14.76 1.99 41.40
C GLY A 122 -15.12 0.58 40.94
N ALA A 123 -14.79 0.29 39.69
CA ALA A 123 -14.38 -1.03 39.22
C ALA A 123 -13.11 -0.83 38.38
N GLN A 124 -12.19 -1.78 38.41
CA GLN A 124 -10.88 -1.63 37.78
C GLN A 124 -10.96 -1.99 36.28
N ASP A 125 -11.14 -0.98 35.44
CA ASP A 125 -11.11 -1.11 33.97
C ASP A 125 -10.26 0.03 33.38
N ASP A 126 -9.23 -0.32 32.60
CA ASP A 126 -8.14 0.59 32.28
C ASP A 126 -8.49 1.56 31.14
N SER A 127 -8.51 2.85 31.43
CA SER A 127 -8.64 3.91 30.43
C SER A 127 -7.54 3.80 29.35
N PRO A 128 -7.81 4.13 28.08
CA PRO A 128 -6.84 3.95 26.99
C PRO A 128 -5.56 4.79 27.16
N VAL A 129 -4.54 4.15 27.72
CA VAL A 129 -3.11 4.43 27.62
C VAL A 129 -2.67 5.84 28.06
N GLN A 130 -2.65 6.07 29.38
CA GLN A 130 -2.08 7.29 29.98
C GLN A 130 -0.54 7.42 29.85
N MET A 131 0.14 6.44 29.22
CA MET A 131 1.60 6.22 29.20
C MET A 131 2.45 7.46 28.84
N TYR A 132 1.92 8.37 28.01
CA TYR A 132 2.65 9.58 27.57
C TYR A 132 2.00 10.90 28.02
N SER A 133 0.98 10.85 28.88
CA SER A 133 0.20 12.00 29.36
C SER A 133 1.06 13.18 29.85
N ARG A 134 2.00 12.92 30.77
CA ARG A 134 2.95 13.91 31.29
C ARG A 134 3.74 14.63 30.20
N LEU A 135 4.30 13.88 29.24
CA LEU A 135 5.08 14.46 28.14
C LEU A 135 4.20 15.25 27.17
N LEU A 136 2.97 14.79 26.90
CA LEU A 136 2.02 15.48 26.02
C LEU A 136 1.54 16.80 26.63
N ASN A 137 1.32 16.85 27.95
CA ASN A 137 1.02 18.08 28.66
C ASN A 137 2.21 19.06 28.60
N LEU A 138 3.43 18.59 28.88
CA LEU A 138 4.64 19.40 28.75
C LEU A 138 4.88 19.91 27.31
N ALA A 139 4.55 19.11 26.30
CA ALA A 139 4.60 19.51 24.90
C ALA A 139 3.57 20.61 24.60
N SER A 140 2.33 20.47 25.06
CA SER A 140 1.26 21.46 24.90
C SER A 140 1.62 22.80 25.56
N ASP A 141 2.14 22.74 26.79
CA ASP A 141 2.69 23.89 27.53
C ASP A 141 3.79 24.61 26.76
N SER A 142 4.75 23.85 26.20
CA SER A 142 5.85 24.41 25.43
C SER A 142 5.36 25.04 24.13
N LEU A 143 4.41 24.41 23.43
CA LEU A 143 3.81 24.95 22.21
C LEU A 143 3.14 26.30 22.48
N ALA A 144 2.27 26.40 23.49
CA ALA A 144 1.61 27.64 23.88
C ALA A 144 2.62 28.76 24.25
N LYS A 145 3.68 28.42 25.02
CA LYS A 145 4.75 29.35 25.40
C LYS A 145 5.65 29.78 24.22
N ASN A 146 5.59 29.07 23.09
CA ASN A 146 6.42 29.33 21.90
C ASN A 146 5.65 29.95 20.72
N GLU A 147 4.32 30.16 20.82
CA GLU A 147 3.55 30.85 19.78
C GLU A 147 4.01 32.32 19.62
N PHE A 148 4.32 32.98 20.74
CA PHE A 148 4.75 34.38 20.80
C PHE A 148 6.23 34.63 20.48
N LYS A 149 7.01 33.58 20.18
CA LYS A 149 8.41 33.74 19.74
C LYS A 149 8.47 33.88 18.22
N PRO A 150 9.38 34.69 17.65
CA PRO A 150 9.58 34.76 16.21
C PRO A 150 9.94 33.39 15.61
N ASP A 151 9.79 33.24 14.28
CA ASP A 151 9.94 31.95 13.61
C ASP A 151 11.41 31.56 13.41
N THR A 152 11.88 30.58 14.19
CA THR A 152 13.14 29.84 13.92
C THR A 152 13.03 28.35 14.26
N PRO A 153 12.25 27.55 13.51
CA PRO A 153 12.57 26.14 13.33
C PRO A 153 13.78 26.04 12.38
N ASN A 154 14.98 26.34 12.88
CA ASN A 154 16.24 26.24 12.13
C ASN A 154 16.65 24.77 11.91
N PHE A 155 15.82 24.02 11.18
CA PHE A 155 16.32 22.92 10.36
C PHE A 155 17.06 23.55 9.20
N GLN A 156 18.39 23.55 9.31
CA GLN A 156 19.27 23.99 8.24
C GLN A 156 18.88 23.27 6.94
N GLU A 157 18.81 24.03 5.84
CA GLU A 157 18.98 23.46 4.49
C GLU A 157 20.21 22.54 4.51
N GLU A 158 20.22 21.39 3.80
CA GLU A 158 21.37 20.49 3.86
C GLU A 158 22.64 21.24 3.48
N GLY A 159 23.53 21.48 4.46
CA GLY A 159 24.63 22.44 4.40
C GLY A 159 25.26 22.54 3.01
N SER A 160 25.03 23.68 2.36
CA SER A 160 25.01 23.83 0.89
C SER A 160 26.32 23.50 0.17
N SER A 161 27.42 23.29 0.90
CA SER A 161 28.74 22.91 0.40
C SER A 161 28.94 21.39 0.18
N LYS A 162 28.02 20.52 0.61
CA LYS A 162 28.18 19.04 0.47
C LYS A 162 26.98 18.30 -0.13
N SER A 163 25.77 18.85 -0.04
CA SER A 163 24.58 18.34 -0.73
C SER A 163 24.67 18.56 -2.25
N SER A 164 25.18 19.73 -2.65
CA SER A 164 25.43 20.20 -4.02
C SER A 164 26.38 19.35 -4.87
N GLN A 165 27.20 18.49 -4.26
CA GLN A 165 28.16 17.62 -4.95
C GLN A 165 27.51 16.46 -5.71
N TRP A 166 26.22 16.15 -5.53
CA TRP A 166 25.54 15.03 -6.20
C TRP A 166 24.35 15.50 -7.04
N LYS A 167 24.25 15.03 -8.29
CA LYS A 167 23.10 15.29 -9.17
C LYS A 167 22.59 13.99 -9.81
N PRO A 168 21.31 13.91 -10.20
CA PRO A 168 20.78 12.86 -11.07
C PRO A 168 21.65 12.60 -12.31
N CYS A 169 21.86 11.34 -12.65
CA CYS A 169 22.45 10.90 -13.92
C CYS A 169 22.13 9.44 -14.30
N ALA A 170 21.16 8.79 -13.63
CA ALA A 170 20.81 7.39 -13.92
C ALA A 170 20.13 7.22 -15.28
N ASP A 171 19.74 8.34 -15.90
CA ASP A 171 19.17 8.54 -17.21
C ASP A 171 20.23 8.66 -18.33
N ASN A 172 21.50 8.95 -18.02
CA ASN A 172 22.57 9.12 -19.01
C ASN A 172 22.83 7.82 -19.81
N ASN A 173 22.20 7.64 -20.97
CA ASN A 173 22.33 6.44 -21.79
C ASN A 173 23.81 6.19 -22.18
N LYS A 174 24.26 4.93 -22.09
CA LYS A 174 25.47 4.47 -22.78
C LYS A 174 25.18 4.30 -24.28
N SER A 175 26.23 4.34 -25.10
CA SER A 175 26.16 4.24 -26.56
C SER A 175 25.46 2.95 -27.04
N PRO A 176 24.58 3.02 -28.06
CA PRO A 176 23.60 1.95 -28.37
C PRO A 176 24.16 0.63 -28.92
N GLY A 177 25.39 0.60 -29.45
CA GLY A 177 25.99 -0.55 -30.17
C GLY A 177 26.26 -1.83 -29.34
N ALA A 178 25.73 -1.92 -28.13
CA ALA A 178 25.71 -3.12 -27.29
C ALA A 178 24.39 -3.89 -27.39
N LEU A 179 23.22 -3.23 -27.41
CA LEU A 179 21.93 -3.94 -27.36
C LEU A 179 21.49 -4.48 -28.74
N GLU A 180 21.89 -3.86 -29.86
CA GLU A 180 21.47 -4.33 -31.19
C GLU A 180 21.86 -5.79 -31.47
N ARG A 181 23.04 -6.23 -30.98
CA ARG A 181 23.48 -7.64 -31.02
C ARG A 181 22.87 -8.55 -29.93
N SER A 182 22.16 -7.98 -28.96
CA SER A 182 21.44 -8.70 -27.90
C SER A 182 19.97 -8.95 -28.28
N ARG A 183 19.35 -8.03 -29.05
CA ARG A 183 17.95 -8.14 -29.52
C ARG A 183 17.66 -9.43 -30.30
N GLU A 184 18.65 -9.99 -30.98
CA GLU A 184 18.53 -11.25 -31.74
C GLU A 184 18.73 -12.53 -30.88
N LEU A 185 19.24 -12.42 -29.65
CA LEU A 185 19.74 -13.55 -28.84
C LEU A 185 19.20 -13.56 -27.40
N SER A 186 17.91 -13.25 -27.23
CA SER A 186 17.25 -13.27 -25.91
C SER A 186 17.14 -14.70 -25.33
N ASN A 187 17.50 -14.88 -24.05
CA ASN A 187 17.44 -16.18 -23.37
C ASN A 187 16.01 -16.67 -23.03
N GLY A 188 14.97 -15.89 -23.36
CA GLY A 188 13.56 -16.23 -23.11
C GLY A 188 12.76 -15.07 -22.50
N TYR A 189 11.58 -15.39 -21.96
CA TYR A 189 10.62 -14.42 -21.42
C TYR A 189 10.48 -14.55 -19.89
N ILE A 190 10.75 -13.47 -19.17
CA ILE A 190 10.46 -13.37 -17.73
C ILE A 190 9.08 -12.73 -17.56
N MET A 191 8.13 -13.47 -16.99
CA MET A 191 6.87 -12.94 -16.50
C MET A 191 6.94 -12.75 -14.98
N VAL A 192 6.38 -11.66 -14.48
CA VAL A 192 6.43 -11.33 -13.04
C VAL A 192 5.05 -11.06 -12.50
N SER A 193 4.70 -11.74 -11.41
CA SER A 193 3.51 -11.44 -10.60
C SER A 193 3.96 -10.86 -9.27
N ALA A 194 3.99 -9.52 -9.20
CA ALA A 194 4.48 -8.78 -8.05
C ALA A 194 3.49 -8.81 -6.88
N ASN A 195 4.00 -8.94 -5.66
CA ASN A 195 3.20 -8.90 -4.43
C ASN A 195 3.40 -7.59 -3.64
N GLY A 196 2.61 -7.44 -2.58
CA GLY A 196 2.60 -6.24 -1.77
C GLY A 196 1.67 -5.15 -2.29
N GLY A 197 1.51 -4.07 -1.53
CA GLY A 197 0.90 -2.82 -2.01
C GLY A 197 1.84 -2.00 -2.90
N LEU A 198 1.35 -0.92 -3.52
CA LEU A 198 2.04 -0.02 -4.45
C LEU A 198 3.57 0.09 -4.29
N ASN A 199 4.02 0.44 -3.09
CA ASN A 199 5.43 0.75 -2.80
C ASN A 199 6.34 -0.48 -2.70
N GLN A 200 5.76 -1.67 -2.48
CA GLN A 200 6.44 -2.97 -2.61
C GLN A 200 6.48 -3.39 -4.08
N GLN A 201 5.35 -3.28 -4.79
CA GLN A 201 5.25 -3.56 -6.24
C GLN A 201 6.22 -2.71 -7.06
N ARG A 202 6.35 -1.40 -6.79
CA ARG A 202 7.30 -0.49 -7.47
C ARG A 202 8.74 -1.02 -7.42
N VAL A 203 9.15 -1.52 -6.26
CA VAL A 203 10.48 -2.11 -6.05
C VAL A 203 10.61 -3.48 -6.72
N ALA A 204 9.55 -4.30 -6.71
CA ALA A 204 9.51 -5.57 -7.44
C ALA A 204 9.69 -5.36 -8.96
N ILE A 205 9.04 -4.34 -9.56
CA ILE A 205 9.23 -3.98 -10.98
C ILE A 205 10.68 -3.56 -11.26
N CYS A 206 11.26 -2.68 -10.44
CA CYS A 206 12.63 -2.22 -10.62
C CYS A 206 13.64 -3.38 -10.50
N ASN A 207 13.37 -4.35 -9.62
CA ASN A 207 14.15 -5.57 -9.50
C ASN A 207 13.94 -6.49 -10.73
N ALA A 208 12.72 -6.62 -11.25
CA ALA A 208 12.41 -7.44 -12.42
C ALA A 208 13.12 -6.95 -13.69
N VAL A 209 13.13 -5.64 -13.95
CA VAL A 209 13.89 -5.03 -15.05
C VAL A 209 15.39 -5.35 -14.92
N ALA A 210 15.94 -5.27 -13.71
CA ALA A 210 17.34 -5.59 -13.45
C ALA A 210 17.67 -7.08 -13.64
N VAL A 211 16.76 -8.00 -13.28
CA VAL A 211 16.92 -9.44 -13.54
C VAL A 211 16.80 -9.76 -15.04
N ALA A 212 15.89 -9.10 -15.76
CA ALA A 212 15.77 -9.24 -17.22
C ALA A 212 17.06 -8.81 -17.94
N ALA A 213 17.67 -7.67 -17.55
CA ALA A 213 18.97 -7.25 -18.05
C ALA A 213 20.09 -8.25 -17.68
N LEU A 214 20.18 -8.66 -16.41
CA LEU A 214 21.18 -9.60 -15.90
C LEU A 214 21.18 -10.94 -16.64
N LEU A 215 20.00 -11.41 -17.06
CA LEU A 215 19.82 -12.71 -17.73
C LEU A 215 19.69 -12.59 -19.27
N ASN A 216 19.88 -11.40 -19.85
CA ASN A 216 19.64 -11.11 -21.28
C ASN A 216 18.28 -11.67 -21.76
N ALA A 217 17.21 -11.37 -21.02
CA ALA A 217 15.88 -11.91 -21.22
C ALA A 217 14.85 -10.80 -21.49
N THR A 218 13.79 -11.12 -22.22
CA THR A 218 12.68 -10.21 -22.49
C THR A 218 11.74 -10.16 -21.28
N LEU A 219 11.40 -8.97 -20.80
CA LEU A 219 10.45 -8.78 -19.70
C LEU A 219 9.01 -8.69 -20.26
N VAL A 220 8.10 -9.53 -19.77
CA VAL A 220 6.65 -9.31 -19.95
C VAL A 220 6.18 -8.32 -18.89
N LEU A 221 5.32 -7.35 -19.27
CA LEU A 221 4.80 -6.33 -18.35
C LEU A 221 4.34 -6.96 -17.01
N PRO A 222 4.88 -6.51 -15.85
CA PRO A 222 4.56 -7.10 -14.56
C PRO A 222 3.08 -7.01 -14.20
N ARG A 223 2.52 -8.11 -13.71
CA ARG A 223 1.14 -8.19 -13.19
C ARG A 223 1.15 -8.01 -11.67
N PHE A 224 0.07 -7.46 -11.11
CA PHE A 224 -0.04 -7.24 -9.67
C PHE A 224 -0.97 -8.29 -9.06
N LEU A 225 -0.50 -8.94 -7.98
CA LEU A 225 -1.29 -9.92 -7.25
C LEU A 225 -2.27 -9.23 -6.31
N TYR A 226 -3.55 -9.60 -6.44
CA TYR A 226 -4.59 -9.23 -5.49
C TYR A 226 -4.24 -9.69 -4.07
N SER A 227 -4.60 -8.89 -3.07
CA SER A 227 -4.35 -9.18 -1.64
C SER A 227 -5.63 -9.03 -0.83
N ASN A 228 -5.85 -9.93 0.13
CA ASN A 228 -6.94 -9.80 1.11
C ASN A 228 -6.77 -8.60 2.06
N VAL A 229 -5.56 -8.04 2.19
CA VAL A 229 -5.29 -6.83 2.98
C VAL A 229 -5.70 -5.57 2.21
N TRP A 230 -5.11 -5.35 1.02
CA TRP A 230 -5.29 -4.10 0.27
C TRP A 230 -6.51 -4.08 -0.66
N LYS A 231 -7.06 -5.26 -0.97
CA LYS A 231 -8.31 -5.49 -1.73
C LYS A 231 -8.40 -4.76 -3.09
N ASP A 232 -7.24 -4.47 -3.69
CA ASP A 232 -7.10 -3.69 -4.91
C ASP A 232 -6.92 -4.59 -6.15
N PRO A 233 -7.77 -4.46 -7.19
CA PRO A 233 -7.64 -5.23 -8.43
C PRO A 233 -6.69 -4.57 -9.48
N SER A 234 -6.22 -3.34 -9.26
CA SER A 234 -5.41 -2.56 -10.22
C SER A 234 -4.26 -3.36 -10.80
N GLN A 235 -4.04 -3.26 -12.12
CA GLN A 235 -2.87 -3.82 -12.81
C GLN A 235 -1.88 -2.71 -13.22
N PHE A 236 -0.84 -3.04 -13.98
CA PHE A 236 0.23 -2.09 -14.33
C PHE A 236 -0.29 -0.79 -14.95
N GLY A 237 -1.08 -0.88 -16.02
CA GLY A 237 -1.67 0.28 -16.72
C GLY A 237 -2.63 1.14 -15.89
N ASP A 238 -3.22 0.59 -14.82
CA ASP A 238 -4.06 1.38 -13.89
C ASP A 238 -3.24 2.34 -13.03
N ILE A 239 -1.95 2.03 -12.82
CA ILE A 239 -1.04 2.72 -11.92
C ILE A 239 0.03 3.50 -12.68
N TYR A 240 0.58 2.93 -13.76
CA TYR A 240 1.75 3.40 -14.47
C TYR A 240 1.53 3.49 -15.98
N GLN A 241 2.26 4.38 -16.65
CA GLN A 241 2.18 4.57 -18.10
C GLN A 241 2.98 3.45 -18.82
N GLU A 242 2.27 2.47 -19.40
CA GLU A 242 2.89 1.32 -20.07
C GLU A 242 3.83 1.71 -21.21
N ASP A 243 3.37 2.55 -22.13
CA ASP A 243 4.10 2.84 -23.37
C ASP A 243 5.35 3.69 -23.09
N HIS A 244 5.27 4.66 -22.16
CA HIS A 244 6.45 5.37 -21.64
C HIS A 244 7.42 4.42 -20.94
N PHE A 245 6.93 3.47 -20.13
CA PHE A 245 7.79 2.51 -19.41
C PHE A 245 8.55 1.58 -20.36
N ILE A 246 7.91 1.13 -21.44
CA ILE A 246 8.53 0.31 -22.50
C ILE A 246 9.56 1.14 -23.28
N GLU A 247 9.13 2.28 -23.83
CA GLU A 247 9.95 3.14 -24.69
C GLU A 247 11.19 3.69 -23.97
N TYR A 248 11.06 4.09 -22.70
CA TYR A 248 12.16 4.67 -21.92
C TYR A 248 13.26 3.65 -21.53
N LEU A 249 12.99 2.35 -21.62
CA LEU A 249 13.89 1.25 -21.24
C LEU A 249 14.34 0.38 -22.42
N LYS A 250 13.81 0.60 -23.63
CA LYS A 250 14.01 -0.22 -24.84
C LYS A 250 15.48 -0.46 -25.26
N ASP A 251 16.39 0.41 -24.81
CA ASP A 251 17.82 0.39 -25.14
C ASP A 251 18.67 -0.26 -24.04
N GLU A 252 18.05 -0.71 -22.94
CA GLU A 252 18.69 -1.55 -21.91
C GLU A 252 17.97 -2.90 -21.69
N VAL A 253 16.64 -2.99 -21.89
CA VAL A 253 15.85 -4.23 -21.77
C VAL A 253 14.73 -4.25 -22.81
N ASN A 254 14.53 -5.40 -23.46
CA ASN A 254 13.34 -5.63 -24.28
C ASN A 254 12.11 -5.87 -23.38
N ILE A 255 11.04 -5.10 -23.57
CA ILE A 255 9.80 -5.21 -22.77
C ILE A 255 8.60 -5.40 -23.69
N VAL A 256 7.78 -6.43 -23.43
CA VAL A 256 6.56 -6.74 -24.20
C VAL A 256 5.33 -6.68 -23.31
N LYS A 257 4.19 -6.22 -23.86
CA LYS A 257 2.93 -6.15 -23.09
C LYS A 257 2.38 -7.52 -22.68
N ASP A 258 2.67 -8.54 -23.49
CA ASP A 258 2.07 -9.86 -23.34
C ASP A 258 3.04 -10.95 -23.80
N LEU A 259 2.91 -12.14 -23.23
CA LEU A 259 3.70 -13.32 -23.60
C LEU A 259 3.31 -13.79 -25.02
N PRO A 260 4.23 -14.25 -25.89
CA PRO A 260 3.89 -14.80 -27.21
C PRO A 260 2.86 -15.93 -27.15
N GLN A 261 1.96 -15.99 -28.14
CA GLN A 261 0.82 -16.93 -28.12
C GLN A 261 1.24 -18.40 -27.95
N HIS A 262 2.33 -18.83 -28.59
CA HIS A 262 2.85 -20.20 -28.49
C HIS A 262 3.36 -20.59 -27.09
N LEU A 263 3.67 -19.61 -26.22
CA LEU A 263 3.99 -19.81 -24.81
C LEU A 263 2.75 -19.60 -23.90
N LYS A 264 1.69 -18.95 -24.39
CA LYS A 264 0.42 -18.85 -23.66
C LYS A 264 -0.34 -20.19 -23.60
N SER A 265 -0.09 -21.10 -24.54
CA SER A 265 -0.79 -22.40 -24.65
C SER A 265 -0.09 -23.58 -23.96
N THR A 266 1.15 -23.45 -23.51
CA THR A 266 1.95 -24.59 -23.02
C THR A 266 1.58 -25.00 -21.58
N ASP A 267 1.46 -26.31 -21.34
CA ASP A 267 1.25 -26.88 -19.99
C ASP A 267 2.44 -26.66 -19.03
N ASN A 268 3.61 -26.34 -19.58
CA ASN A 268 4.87 -26.15 -18.85
C ASN A 268 4.87 -25.00 -17.82
N LYS A 269 3.82 -24.16 -17.75
CA LYS A 269 3.75 -23.00 -16.84
C LYS A 269 4.09 -23.34 -15.39
N ASN A 270 3.60 -24.50 -14.90
CA ASN A 270 3.87 -24.99 -13.55
C ASN A 270 5.32 -25.49 -13.36
N LEU A 271 5.98 -25.94 -14.43
CA LEU A 271 7.38 -26.42 -14.44
C LEU A 271 8.40 -25.27 -14.56
N SER A 272 7.93 -24.07 -14.89
CA SER A 272 8.68 -22.82 -15.05
C SER A 272 8.26 -21.74 -14.04
N LEU A 273 7.48 -22.12 -13.02
CA LEU A 273 7.04 -21.25 -11.93
C LEU A 273 8.14 -21.20 -10.87
N VAL A 274 8.61 -20.01 -10.53
CA VAL A 274 9.60 -19.78 -9.46
C VAL A 274 8.98 -18.92 -8.37
N THR A 275 9.05 -19.41 -7.14
CA THR A 275 8.29 -18.85 -6.01
C THR A 275 9.17 -18.36 -4.86
N ASP A 276 8.51 -17.73 -3.89
CA ASP A 276 9.06 -17.19 -2.65
C ASP A 276 9.84 -18.19 -1.76
N THR A 277 9.75 -19.50 -2.04
CA THR A 277 10.52 -20.56 -1.37
C THR A 277 11.83 -20.94 -2.04
N GLU A 278 12.01 -20.65 -3.34
CA GLU A 278 13.22 -20.98 -4.09
C GLU A 278 14.22 -19.82 -4.09
N LEU A 279 13.74 -18.62 -4.46
CA LEU A 279 14.56 -17.40 -4.39
C LEU A 279 14.40 -16.76 -3.01
N VAL A 280 15.47 -16.72 -2.22
CA VAL A 280 15.47 -16.07 -0.90
C VAL A 280 15.18 -14.56 -0.98
N LYS A 281 14.81 -13.93 0.14
CA LYS A 281 14.66 -12.46 0.20
C LYS A 281 16.03 -11.82 -0.04
N GLU A 282 16.08 -10.79 -0.89
CA GLU A 282 17.33 -10.10 -1.26
C GLU A 282 18.41 -11.04 -1.85
N ALA A 283 17.99 -12.04 -2.63
CA ALA A 283 18.85 -12.98 -3.36
C ALA A 283 19.90 -12.28 -4.24
N LYS A 284 21.05 -12.94 -4.39
CA LYS A 284 22.22 -12.46 -5.14
C LYS A 284 22.05 -12.69 -6.65
N PRO A 285 22.86 -12.02 -7.51
CA PRO A 285 22.85 -12.27 -8.96
C PRO A 285 23.13 -13.73 -9.35
N VAL A 286 24.02 -14.40 -8.61
CA VAL A 286 24.35 -15.82 -8.86
C VAL A 286 23.15 -16.73 -8.65
N ASP A 287 22.32 -16.48 -7.63
CA ASP A 287 21.10 -17.25 -7.35
C ASP A 287 20.15 -17.27 -8.57
N TYR A 288 20.04 -16.16 -9.32
CA TYR A 288 19.27 -16.07 -10.58
C TYR A 288 19.95 -16.80 -11.75
N ILE A 289 21.28 -16.77 -11.83
CA ILE A 289 22.05 -17.46 -12.88
C ILE A 289 22.00 -18.98 -12.69
N GLU A 290 21.97 -19.46 -11.44
CA GLU A 290 21.90 -20.89 -11.10
C GLU A 290 20.47 -21.45 -11.16
N HIS A 291 19.45 -20.69 -10.74
CA HIS A 291 18.08 -21.21 -10.60
C HIS A 291 17.13 -20.75 -11.71
N VAL A 292 17.24 -19.51 -12.19
CA VAL A 292 16.28 -18.93 -13.17
C VAL A 292 16.76 -19.08 -14.61
N LEU A 293 18.05 -18.88 -14.89
CA LEU A 293 18.59 -18.99 -16.26
C LEU A 293 18.45 -20.39 -16.89
N PRO A 294 18.63 -21.52 -16.17
CA PRO A 294 18.42 -22.84 -16.77
C PRO A 294 16.96 -23.11 -17.11
N LEU A 295 16.02 -22.62 -16.29
CA LEU A 295 14.58 -22.72 -16.56
C LEU A 295 14.18 -21.88 -17.78
N LEU A 296 14.70 -20.66 -17.91
CA LEU A 296 14.53 -19.81 -19.10
C LEU A 296 15.01 -20.53 -20.37
N LYS A 297 16.25 -21.05 -20.36
CA LYS A 297 16.82 -21.76 -21.51
C LYS A 297 16.10 -23.07 -21.84
N LYS A 298 15.52 -23.76 -20.85
CA LYS A 298 14.80 -25.04 -21.04
C LYS A 298 13.37 -24.86 -21.55
N TYR A 299 12.64 -23.85 -21.06
CA TYR A 299 11.21 -23.69 -21.33
C TYR A 299 10.86 -22.45 -22.16
N GLY A 300 11.84 -21.62 -22.52
CA GLY A 300 11.65 -20.34 -23.21
C GLY A 300 11.05 -19.23 -22.33
N MET A 301 10.62 -19.55 -21.10
CA MET A 301 10.02 -18.61 -20.16
C MET A 301 10.22 -19.01 -18.69
N VAL A 302 10.12 -18.05 -17.78
CA VAL A 302 9.97 -18.25 -16.33
C VAL A 302 8.93 -17.29 -15.77
N HIS A 303 8.11 -17.77 -14.83
CA HIS A 303 7.16 -16.95 -14.07
C HIS A 303 7.64 -16.76 -12.63
N LEU A 304 8.11 -15.56 -12.30
CA LEU A 304 8.44 -15.16 -10.93
C LEU A 304 7.14 -14.78 -10.19
N PHE A 305 6.64 -15.67 -9.33
CA PHE A 305 5.34 -15.52 -8.68
C PHE A 305 5.46 -15.17 -7.19
N GLY A 306 4.72 -14.15 -6.75
CA GLY A 306 4.90 -13.58 -5.40
C GLY A 306 6.10 -12.63 -5.33
N TYR A 307 6.55 -12.08 -6.46
CA TYR A 307 7.84 -11.41 -6.55
C TYR A 307 7.84 -10.06 -5.80
N GLY A 308 8.69 -9.94 -4.77
CA GLY A 308 8.83 -8.74 -3.93
C GLY A 308 10.24 -8.15 -3.99
N ASN A 309 10.80 -7.74 -2.84
CA ASN A 309 12.22 -7.37 -2.76
C ASN A 309 13.13 -8.61 -2.73
N ARG A 310 13.17 -9.33 -3.87
CA ARG A 310 13.90 -10.59 -4.06
C ARG A 310 15.27 -10.42 -4.74
N LEU A 311 15.68 -9.20 -5.13
CA LEU A 311 17.04 -8.91 -5.62
C LEU A 311 17.78 -8.04 -4.60
N GLY A 312 18.93 -8.52 -4.11
CA GLY A 312 19.79 -7.82 -3.16
C GLY A 312 20.31 -6.47 -3.68
N PHE A 313 20.85 -5.64 -2.79
CA PHE A 313 21.41 -4.33 -3.18
C PHE A 313 22.88 -4.42 -3.58
N ASP A 314 23.69 -5.27 -2.95
CA ASP A 314 25.12 -5.40 -3.22
C ASP A 314 25.60 -6.84 -2.99
N PRO A 315 26.55 -7.36 -3.79
CA PRO A 315 27.14 -6.73 -4.96
C PRO A 315 26.22 -6.91 -6.19
N LEU A 316 26.20 -5.92 -7.08
CA LEU A 316 25.47 -5.97 -8.35
C LEU A 316 26.28 -5.22 -9.43
N PRO A 317 26.31 -5.66 -10.70
CA PRO A 317 27.03 -4.95 -11.75
C PRO A 317 26.55 -3.51 -11.90
N PHE A 318 27.47 -2.58 -12.15
CA PHE A 318 27.22 -1.14 -12.18
C PHE A 318 26.01 -0.76 -13.05
N ASP A 319 25.95 -1.24 -14.29
CA ASP A 319 24.88 -0.91 -15.23
C ASP A 319 23.53 -1.52 -14.82
N VAL A 320 23.53 -2.70 -14.19
CA VAL A 320 22.32 -3.36 -13.68
C VAL A 320 21.77 -2.62 -12.45
N GLN A 321 22.64 -2.13 -11.57
CA GLN A 321 22.22 -1.26 -10.45
C GLN A 321 21.75 0.11 -10.96
N ARG A 322 22.45 0.71 -11.93
CA ARG A 322 22.03 1.96 -12.60
C ARG A 322 20.66 1.80 -13.24
N LEU A 323 20.37 0.66 -13.87
CA LEU A 323 19.08 0.40 -14.48
C LEU A 323 17.94 0.37 -13.45
N ARG A 324 18.17 -0.12 -12.22
CA ARG A 324 17.19 0.01 -11.11
C ARG A 324 16.94 1.48 -10.74
N CYS A 325 17.99 2.31 -10.74
CA CYS A 325 17.88 3.75 -10.54
C CYS A 325 17.08 4.41 -11.69
N LYS A 326 17.39 4.10 -12.96
CA LYS A 326 16.68 4.59 -14.16
C LYS A 326 15.19 4.21 -14.12
N CYS A 327 14.91 2.93 -13.86
CA CYS A 327 13.56 2.40 -13.74
C CYS A 327 12.75 3.10 -12.63
N ASN A 328 13.32 3.21 -11.42
CA ASN A 328 12.62 3.80 -10.28
C ASN A 328 12.37 5.31 -10.44
N PHE A 329 13.38 6.09 -10.85
CA PHE A 329 13.28 7.55 -10.81
C PHE A 329 12.68 8.16 -12.08
N HIS A 330 12.75 7.46 -13.22
CA HIS A 330 12.38 8.03 -14.53
C HIS A 330 11.34 7.22 -15.32
N ALA A 331 11.48 5.89 -15.39
CA ALA A 331 10.58 5.07 -16.22
C ALA A 331 9.18 4.85 -15.59
N LEU A 332 9.09 4.70 -14.27
CA LEU A 332 7.81 4.45 -13.58
C LEU A 332 7.03 5.75 -13.29
N LYS A 333 6.51 6.36 -14.36
CA LYS A 333 5.55 7.48 -14.35
C LYS A 333 4.14 6.99 -14.03
N PHE A 334 3.42 7.68 -13.15
CA PHE A 334 2.04 7.33 -12.80
C PHE A 334 1.07 7.60 -13.96
N ALA A 335 -0.02 6.83 -14.04
CA ALA A 335 -1.08 7.04 -15.03
C ALA A 335 -1.70 8.46 -14.92
N PRO A 336 -2.12 9.11 -16.02
CA PRO A 336 -2.53 10.52 -16.02
C PRO A 336 -3.58 10.90 -14.97
N LYS A 337 -4.60 10.06 -14.77
CA LYS A 337 -5.63 10.23 -13.71
C LYS A 337 -5.02 10.47 -12.30
N ILE A 338 -3.92 9.79 -11.98
CA ILE A 338 -3.22 9.90 -10.68
C ILE A 338 -2.38 11.19 -10.66
N GLN A 339 -1.75 11.57 -11.78
CA GLN A 339 -0.96 12.79 -11.87
C GLN A 339 -1.83 14.05 -11.80
N GLU A 340 -3.01 14.03 -12.43
CA GLU A 340 -3.99 15.11 -12.37
C GLU A 340 -4.55 15.30 -10.95
N ALA A 341 -5.03 14.21 -10.32
CA ALA A 341 -5.51 14.24 -8.94
C ALA A 341 -4.40 14.61 -7.94
N GLY A 342 -3.17 14.14 -8.15
CA GLY A 342 -2.00 14.50 -7.36
C GLY A 342 -1.58 15.97 -7.50
N SER A 343 -1.64 16.52 -8.72
CA SER A 343 -1.37 17.95 -8.98
C SER A 343 -2.43 18.83 -8.31
N LEU A 344 -3.71 18.45 -8.43
CA LEU A 344 -4.81 19.13 -7.74
C LEU A 344 -4.67 19.09 -6.22
N LEU A 345 -4.27 17.95 -5.66
CA LEU A 345 -4.01 17.77 -4.24
C LEU A 345 -2.89 18.70 -3.75
N VAL A 346 -1.70 18.67 -4.38
CA VAL A 346 -0.56 19.53 -4.01
C VAL A 346 -0.92 21.02 -4.15
N LYS A 347 -1.63 21.41 -5.21
CA LYS A 347 -2.14 22.77 -5.42
C LYS A 347 -3.07 23.23 -4.28
N ARG A 348 -3.96 22.36 -3.78
CA ARG A 348 -4.85 22.69 -2.65
C ARG A 348 -4.10 22.76 -1.32
N ILE A 349 -3.14 21.87 -1.08
CA ILE A 349 -2.26 21.92 0.11
C ILE A 349 -1.50 23.24 0.15
N ARG A 350 -0.78 23.58 -0.93
CA ARG A 350 0.06 24.79 -0.99
C ARG A 350 -0.74 26.09 -1.16
N ARG A 351 -2.06 26.01 -1.32
CA ARG A 351 -3.01 27.10 -1.62
C ARG A 351 -2.74 27.93 -2.87
N PHE A 352 -1.67 27.62 -3.61
CA PHE A 352 -1.17 28.38 -4.75
C PHE A 352 -0.84 27.48 -5.95
N LYS A 353 -0.64 28.10 -7.12
CA LYS A 353 -0.09 27.43 -8.30
C LYS A 353 1.43 27.32 -8.13
N THR A 354 1.98 26.11 -8.15
CA THR A 354 3.41 25.91 -7.88
C THR A 354 4.29 26.34 -9.04
N SER A 355 5.52 26.77 -8.70
CA SER A 355 6.61 26.92 -9.66
C SER A 355 7.17 25.53 -10.01
N ARG A 356 7.42 25.27 -11.31
CA ARG A 356 7.97 24.00 -11.77
C ARG A 356 9.33 23.70 -11.11
N SER A 357 9.33 22.82 -10.12
CA SER A 357 10.55 22.16 -9.66
C SER A 357 10.78 20.87 -10.46
N ARG A 358 12.05 20.46 -10.63
CA ARG A 358 12.38 19.16 -11.27
C ARG A 358 11.73 17.97 -10.55
N LEU A 359 11.50 18.11 -9.25
CA LEU A 359 10.82 17.13 -8.40
C LEU A 359 9.33 17.03 -8.75
N GLU A 360 8.62 18.15 -8.91
CA GLU A 360 7.21 18.15 -9.31
C GLU A 360 7.05 17.69 -10.76
N GLU A 361 7.91 18.14 -11.67
CA GLU A 361 7.96 17.67 -13.07
C GLU A 361 8.20 16.15 -13.17
N ALA A 362 9.11 15.60 -12.35
CA ALA A 362 9.37 14.17 -12.31
C ALA A 362 8.15 13.34 -11.89
N LEU A 363 7.28 13.88 -11.02
CA LEU A 363 6.09 13.21 -10.47
C LEU A 363 4.82 13.43 -11.31
N LEU A 364 4.59 14.67 -11.75
CA LEU A 364 3.30 15.15 -12.27
C LEU A 364 3.29 15.35 -13.79
N GLY A 365 4.46 15.42 -14.44
CA GLY A 365 4.56 15.55 -15.89
C GLY A 365 3.78 16.74 -16.46
N GLU A 366 3.15 16.56 -17.62
CA GLU A 366 2.35 17.59 -18.29
C GLU A 366 1.07 17.99 -17.54
N SER A 367 0.61 17.19 -16.56
CA SER A 367 -0.55 17.51 -15.72
C SER A 367 -0.31 18.70 -14.79
N MET A 368 0.92 19.22 -14.72
CA MET A 368 1.26 20.51 -14.11
C MET A 368 0.48 21.66 -14.75
N ALA A 369 -0.66 21.99 -14.13
CA ALA A 369 -1.73 22.83 -14.68
C ALA A 369 -1.24 24.01 -15.54
N LYS A 370 -1.59 23.98 -16.83
CA LYS A 370 -1.03 24.79 -17.94
C LYS A 370 -1.11 26.33 -17.80
N ASN A 371 -1.78 26.84 -16.76
CA ASN A 371 -2.06 28.27 -16.56
C ASN A 371 -1.26 28.84 -15.36
N THR A 372 0.06 28.93 -15.49
CA THR A 372 0.91 29.61 -14.49
C THR A 372 0.51 31.08 -14.37
N VAL A 373 0.11 31.51 -13.18
CA VAL A 373 -0.14 32.91 -12.83
C VAL A 373 0.63 33.17 -11.55
N LYS A 374 1.50 34.19 -11.54
CA LYS A 374 2.13 34.66 -10.31
C LYS A 374 1.04 35.27 -9.42
N GLY A 375 0.80 34.67 -8.26
CA GLY A 375 0.29 35.41 -7.11
C GLY A 375 1.44 36.17 -6.45
N GLU A 376 1.11 37.19 -5.66
CA GLU A 376 2.09 37.99 -4.92
C GLU A 376 2.42 37.39 -3.54
N GLU A 377 1.58 36.49 -3.04
CA GLU A 377 1.78 35.74 -1.78
C GLU A 377 2.66 34.48 -1.97
N GLU A 378 3.46 34.14 -0.94
CA GLU A 378 4.26 32.91 -0.93
C GLU A 378 3.38 31.63 -0.84
N PRO A 379 3.78 30.52 -1.50
CA PRO A 379 3.09 29.24 -1.38
C PRO A 379 3.14 28.71 0.07
N LEU A 380 2.01 28.18 0.56
CA LEU A 380 1.93 27.64 1.91
C LEU A 380 2.90 26.45 2.07
N LYS A 381 3.82 26.57 3.03
CA LYS A 381 4.80 25.53 3.37
C LYS A 381 4.15 24.50 4.30
N TYR A 382 4.33 23.21 4.02
CA TYR A 382 3.71 22.11 4.75
C TYR A 382 4.69 20.97 5.08
N LEU A 383 4.38 20.29 6.19
CA LEU A 383 5.01 19.03 6.58
C LEU A 383 4.11 17.87 6.13
N ALA A 384 4.65 16.90 5.41
CA ALA A 384 3.97 15.64 5.16
C ALA A 384 4.36 14.60 6.22
N LEU A 385 3.41 14.13 7.02
CA LEU A 385 3.59 13.10 8.03
C LEU A 385 3.04 11.78 7.51
N HIS A 386 3.92 10.83 7.16
CA HIS A 386 3.53 9.45 6.91
C HIS A 386 3.46 8.68 8.23
N LEU A 387 2.22 8.55 8.73
CA LEU A 387 1.85 7.89 9.98
C LEU A 387 1.46 6.43 9.67
N ARG A 388 2.48 5.57 9.54
CA ARG A 388 2.29 4.12 9.30
C ARG A 388 1.84 3.41 10.58
N PHE A 389 0.59 3.65 10.96
CA PHE A 389 -0.08 3.12 12.15
C PHE A 389 -1.48 2.58 11.81
N GLU A 390 -1.65 2.09 10.58
CA GLU A 390 -2.84 1.35 10.16
C GLU A 390 -2.81 -0.09 10.70
N GLU A 391 -3.99 -0.69 10.83
CA GLU A 391 -4.22 -2.00 11.46
C GLU A 391 -3.29 -3.10 10.92
N ASP A 392 -3.04 -3.15 9.61
CA ASP A 392 -2.16 -4.14 8.99
C ASP A 392 -0.70 -4.04 9.48
N MET A 393 -0.20 -2.83 9.73
CA MET A 393 1.12 -2.60 10.30
C MET A 393 1.15 -2.89 11.80
N VAL A 394 0.12 -2.44 12.53
CA VAL A 394 -0.01 -2.63 13.98
C VAL A 394 -0.04 -4.12 14.30
N ALA A 395 -0.89 -4.89 13.61
CA ALA A 395 -0.96 -6.34 13.70
C ALA A 395 0.36 -7.01 13.30
N TYR A 396 0.94 -6.69 12.13
CA TYR A 396 2.19 -7.30 11.66
C TYR A 396 3.39 -7.02 12.58
N SER A 397 3.39 -5.90 13.31
CA SER A 397 4.52 -5.49 14.17
C SER A 397 4.79 -6.41 15.36
N LEU A 398 3.78 -7.16 15.83
CA LEU A 398 3.77 -7.96 17.07
C LEU A 398 4.03 -7.15 18.36
N CYS A 399 3.95 -5.81 18.29
CA CYS A 399 4.16 -4.95 19.45
C CYS A 399 2.87 -4.72 20.25
N ASP A 400 3.06 -4.27 21.49
CA ASP A 400 2.01 -3.78 22.39
C ASP A 400 1.97 -2.24 22.29
N PHE A 401 0.75 -1.70 22.19
CA PHE A 401 0.46 -0.27 22.09
C PHE A 401 -0.47 0.21 23.23
N GLY A 402 -0.56 -0.59 24.30
CA GLY A 402 -1.23 -0.28 25.55
C GLY A 402 -2.72 -0.61 25.60
N GLY A 403 -3.35 -1.06 24.51
CA GLY A 403 -4.80 -1.38 24.47
C GLY A 403 -5.21 -2.67 25.19
N GLY A 404 -4.36 -3.16 26.10
CA GLY A 404 -4.63 -4.29 26.98
C GLY A 404 -4.94 -5.59 26.25
N GLU A 405 -5.75 -6.43 26.89
CA GLU A 405 -6.08 -7.76 26.38
C GLU A 405 -7.06 -7.73 25.20
N ALA A 406 -7.80 -6.63 25.02
CA ALA A 406 -8.67 -6.42 23.87
C ALA A 406 -7.85 -6.20 22.58
N GLU A 407 -6.91 -5.24 22.58
CA GLU A 407 -5.99 -4.98 21.47
C GLU A 407 -5.18 -6.24 21.10
N ARG A 408 -4.73 -7.02 22.10
CA ARG A 408 -4.00 -8.28 21.82
C ARG A 408 -4.85 -9.31 21.10
N LYS A 409 -6.13 -9.48 21.48
CA LYS A 409 -7.06 -10.44 20.85
C LYS A 409 -7.49 -10.00 19.45
N GLU A 410 -7.84 -8.73 19.28
CA GLU A 410 -8.19 -8.12 17.99
C GLU A 410 -7.05 -8.29 16.97
N LEU A 411 -5.84 -7.82 17.33
CA LEU A 411 -4.67 -7.91 16.48
C LEU A 411 -4.20 -9.36 16.27
N GLN A 412 -4.55 -10.30 17.15
CA GLN A 412 -4.29 -11.72 16.94
C GLN A 412 -5.23 -12.33 15.90
N ALA A 413 -6.54 -12.05 15.98
CA ALA A 413 -7.51 -12.47 14.96
C ALA A 413 -7.14 -11.91 13.58
N TYR A 414 -6.72 -10.63 13.51
CA TYR A 414 -6.23 -10.02 12.27
C TYR A 414 -5.03 -10.78 11.66
N ARG A 415 -4.08 -11.24 12.48
CA ARG A 415 -2.93 -12.05 12.02
C ARG A 415 -3.34 -13.42 11.50
N GLU A 416 -4.45 -13.97 11.99
CA GLU A 416 -4.92 -15.30 11.63
C GLU A 416 -5.59 -15.31 10.24
N ASP A 417 -6.40 -14.31 9.90
CA ASP A 417 -6.91 -14.13 8.52
C ASP A 417 -5.84 -13.62 7.56
N HIS A 418 -5.16 -12.52 7.93
CA HIS A 418 -4.34 -11.78 6.97
C HIS A 418 -2.87 -12.23 6.91
N PHE A 419 -2.33 -12.83 7.97
CA PHE A 419 -0.89 -13.17 8.06
C PHE A 419 -0.58 -14.63 8.47
N PRO A 420 -1.25 -15.67 7.94
CA PRO A 420 -0.97 -17.07 8.32
C PRO A 420 0.48 -17.50 8.03
N LEU A 421 1.13 -16.93 7.01
CA LEU A 421 2.56 -17.16 6.72
C LEU A 421 3.51 -16.42 7.68
N LEU A 422 3.05 -15.40 8.43
CA LEU A 422 3.79 -14.85 9.56
C LEU A 422 3.69 -15.82 10.74
N LEU A 423 2.49 -16.24 11.12
CA LEU A 423 2.25 -17.18 12.23
C LEU A 423 3.00 -18.51 12.04
N LYS A 424 3.00 -19.08 10.82
CA LYS A 424 3.76 -20.30 10.48
C LYS A 424 5.28 -20.14 10.60
N ARG A 425 5.81 -18.92 10.43
CA ARG A 425 7.23 -18.61 10.69
C ARG A 425 7.51 -18.38 12.16
N LEU A 426 6.62 -17.69 12.88
CA LEU A 426 6.77 -17.43 14.32
C LEU A 426 6.84 -18.72 15.14
N LYS A 427 6.03 -19.73 14.78
CA LYS A 427 6.09 -21.10 15.35
C LYS A 427 7.43 -21.83 15.15
N LYS A 428 8.35 -21.30 14.32
CA LYS A 428 9.71 -21.83 14.09
C LYS A 428 10.83 -20.93 14.61
N SER A 429 10.51 -19.77 15.20
CA SER A 429 11.50 -18.80 15.69
C SER A 429 11.42 -18.65 17.20
N LYS A 430 12.54 -18.29 17.85
CA LYS A 430 12.53 -17.88 19.26
C LYS A 430 11.59 -16.68 19.44
N SER A 431 10.73 -16.75 20.46
CA SER A 431 9.87 -15.65 20.86
C SER A 431 10.68 -14.41 21.26
N VAL A 432 10.11 -13.23 21.01
CA VAL A 432 10.66 -11.92 21.39
C VAL A 432 9.54 -11.15 22.04
N SER A 433 9.78 -10.56 23.21
CA SER A 433 8.72 -9.85 23.95
C SER A 433 8.39 -8.49 23.30
N PRO A 434 7.18 -7.93 23.52
CA PRO A 434 6.81 -6.61 22.99
C PRO A 434 7.78 -5.50 23.43
N GLU A 435 8.29 -5.58 24.66
CA GLU A 435 9.27 -4.62 25.20
C GLU A 435 10.59 -4.72 24.44
N ASP A 436 11.05 -5.92 24.09
CA ASP A 436 12.25 -6.11 23.27
C ASP A 436 12.05 -5.68 21.82
N LEU A 437 10.84 -5.84 21.26
CA LEU A 437 10.49 -5.26 19.96
C LEU A 437 10.54 -3.72 20.00
N ARG A 438 10.07 -3.10 21.09
CA ARG A 438 10.13 -1.64 21.32
C ARG A 438 11.58 -1.18 21.51
N LYS A 439 12.33 -1.77 22.45
CA LYS A 439 13.76 -1.48 22.75
C LYS A 439 14.68 -1.69 21.55
N THR A 440 14.42 -2.68 20.69
CA THR A 440 15.20 -2.90 19.46
C THR A 440 14.77 -2.00 18.29
N GLY A 441 13.72 -1.18 18.47
CA GLY A 441 13.25 -0.24 17.46
C GLY A 441 12.54 -0.91 16.29
N LYS A 442 11.83 -2.02 16.53
CA LYS A 442 11.04 -2.73 15.50
C LYS A 442 9.64 -2.14 15.35
N CYS A 443 8.94 -1.85 16.46
CA CYS A 443 7.59 -1.26 16.47
C CYS A 443 7.48 0.02 15.63
N PRO A 444 6.37 0.27 14.90
CA PRO A 444 6.06 1.61 14.40
C PRO A 444 5.90 2.59 15.58
N LEU A 445 6.11 3.89 15.33
CA LEU A 445 5.72 4.94 16.29
C LEU A 445 4.19 5.08 16.29
N THR A 446 3.60 5.23 17.47
CA THR A 446 2.18 5.59 17.65
C THR A 446 1.93 7.07 17.29
N PRO A 447 0.66 7.51 17.14
CA PRO A 447 0.34 8.93 16.93
C PRO A 447 0.85 9.82 18.07
N GLU A 448 0.83 9.33 19.32
CA GLU A 448 1.34 10.02 20.50
C GLU A 448 2.87 10.20 20.43
N GLU A 449 3.62 9.14 20.12
CA GLU A 449 5.08 9.22 19.93
C GLU A 449 5.44 10.15 18.75
N ALA A 450 4.67 10.11 17.65
CA ALA A 450 4.85 11.01 16.51
C ALA A 450 4.60 12.47 16.88
N THR A 451 3.54 12.74 17.67
CA THR A 451 3.22 14.08 18.19
C THR A 451 4.36 14.61 19.06
N LEU A 452 4.86 13.79 19.99
CA LEU A 452 5.98 14.15 20.86
C LEU A 452 7.27 14.41 20.09
N VAL A 453 7.56 13.62 19.05
CA VAL A 453 8.73 13.88 18.18
C VAL A 453 8.59 15.21 17.45
N LEU A 454 7.44 15.53 16.86
CA LEU A 454 7.23 16.83 16.19
C LEU A 454 7.37 18.01 17.17
N ALA A 455 6.81 17.89 18.39
CA ALA A 455 6.91 18.93 19.40
C ALA A 455 8.36 19.09 19.92
N GLY A 456 9.07 17.98 20.18
CA GLY A 456 10.48 18.00 20.59
C GLY A 456 11.44 18.51 19.51
N LEU A 457 11.04 18.45 18.25
CA LEU A 457 11.73 19.08 17.11
C LEU A 457 11.41 20.57 16.95
N GLY A 458 10.42 21.11 17.68
CA GLY A 458 10.07 22.54 17.66
C GLY A 458 9.09 22.96 16.56
N PHE A 459 8.32 22.03 15.98
CA PHE A 459 7.21 22.40 15.10
C PHE A 459 6.14 23.16 15.89
N LYS A 460 5.69 24.31 15.39
CA LYS A 460 4.69 25.16 16.09
C LYS A 460 3.27 24.64 15.88
N ARG A 461 2.33 25.00 16.77
CA ARG A 461 0.88 24.70 16.64
C ARG A 461 0.31 25.07 15.26
N LYS A 462 0.76 26.20 14.69
CA LYS A 462 0.36 26.69 13.36
C LYS A 462 0.84 25.83 12.16
N THR A 463 1.71 24.84 12.36
CA THR A 463 2.28 24.01 11.28
C THR A 463 1.19 23.32 10.48
N TYR A 464 1.14 23.55 9.16
CA TYR A 464 0.23 22.82 8.27
C TYR A 464 0.79 21.41 8.00
N ILE A 465 -0.01 20.38 8.32
CA ILE A 465 0.40 18.98 8.22
C ILE A 465 -0.49 18.25 7.21
N TYR A 466 0.12 17.74 6.13
CA TYR A 466 -0.51 16.70 5.32
C TYR A 466 -0.28 15.34 5.99
N LEU A 467 -1.35 14.69 6.45
CA LEU A 467 -1.29 13.37 7.05
C LEU A 467 -1.48 12.31 5.96
N ALA A 468 -0.45 11.49 5.76
CA ALA A 468 -0.38 10.45 4.74
C ALA A 468 -0.50 9.05 5.36
N GLY A 469 -1.32 8.20 4.74
CA GLY A 469 -1.75 6.91 5.27
C GLY A 469 -3.24 6.66 4.97
N SER A 470 -3.80 5.59 5.52
CA SER A 470 -5.24 5.34 5.49
C SER A 470 -5.87 5.37 6.89
N GLN A 471 -6.71 4.40 7.23
CA GLN A 471 -7.40 4.36 8.52
C GLN A 471 -6.42 4.02 9.64
N ILE A 472 -6.10 5.02 10.47
CA ILE A 472 -5.22 4.87 11.63
C ILE A 472 -5.92 3.99 12.69
N TYR A 473 -5.20 3.01 13.22
CA TYR A 473 -5.72 2.09 14.24
C TYR A 473 -6.09 2.83 15.54
N GLY A 474 -7.26 2.52 16.09
CA GLY A 474 -7.89 3.28 17.19
C GLY A 474 -8.56 4.60 16.76
N GLY A 475 -8.43 5.03 15.49
CA GLY A 475 -9.17 6.16 14.92
C GLY A 475 -9.02 7.47 15.71
N SER A 476 -10.13 8.18 15.87
CA SER A 476 -10.16 9.55 16.45
C SER A 476 -9.63 9.64 17.88
N SER A 477 -9.77 8.59 18.71
CA SER A 477 -9.26 8.61 20.08
C SER A 477 -7.73 8.52 20.11
N ARG A 478 -7.13 7.64 19.30
CA ARG A 478 -5.67 7.52 19.17
C ARG A 478 -5.06 8.74 18.46
N MET A 479 -5.79 9.37 17.55
CA MET A 479 -5.36 10.60 16.86
C MET A 479 -5.47 11.87 17.72
N LEU A 480 -6.19 11.82 18.84
CA LEU A 480 -6.53 12.98 19.67
C LEU A 480 -5.32 13.80 20.15
N PRO A 481 -4.16 13.23 20.52
CA PRO A 481 -3.00 14.04 20.90
C PRO A 481 -2.38 14.81 19.73
N LEU A 482 -2.39 14.24 18.52
CA LEU A 482 -1.86 14.92 17.34
C LEU A 482 -2.75 16.10 16.94
N THR A 483 -4.07 15.89 16.86
CA THR A 483 -5.03 16.93 16.48
C THR A 483 -5.18 18.04 17.52
N ARG A 484 -5.05 17.72 18.82
CA ARG A 484 -5.03 18.73 19.89
C ARG A 484 -3.81 19.66 19.82
N LEU A 485 -2.63 19.15 19.45
CA LEU A 485 -1.39 19.93 19.40
C LEU A 485 -1.16 20.60 18.03
N TYR A 486 -1.67 20.01 16.94
CA TYR A 486 -1.59 20.52 15.57
C TYR A 486 -2.99 20.52 14.92
N PRO A 487 -3.79 21.61 15.07
CA PRO A 487 -5.12 21.67 14.50
C PRO A 487 -5.13 21.77 12.95
N ASN A 488 -4.03 22.23 12.35
CA ASN A 488 -3.89 22.43 10.90
C ASN A 488 -3.53 21.13 10.15
N ILE A 489 -4.27 20.03 10.40
CA ILE A 489 -4.09 18.74 9.72
C ILE A 489 -5.06 18.60 8.55
N ALA A 490 -4.58 18.06 7.43
CA ALA A 490 -5.39 17.70 6.28
C ALA A 490 -4.95 16.35 5.69
N THR A 491 -5.87 15.69 4.98
CA THR A 491 -5.61 14.45 4.22
C THR A 491 -6.16 14.59 2.80
N LYS A 492 -5.86 13.65 1.90
CA LYS A 492 -6.51 13.60 0.56
C LYS A 492 -8.04 13.61 0.67
N GLU A 493 -8.62 12.98 1.68
CA GLU A 493 -10.06 12.93 1.96
C GLU A 493 -10.66 14.27 2.43
N THR A 494 -9.88 15.18 3.02
CA THR A 494 -10.34 16.54 3.37
C THR A 494 -9.99 17.60 2.33
N LEU A 495 -9.09 17.28 1.38
CA LEU A 495 -8.61 18.19 0.35
C LEU A 495 -9.23 17.94 -1.04
N LEU A 496 -9.69 16.72 -1.32
CA LEU A 496 -10.37 16.35 -2.56
C LEU A 496 -11.85 16.06 -2.30
N THR A 497 -12.72 16.49 -3.20
CA THR A 497 -14.17 16.30 -3.06
C THR A 497 -14.56 14.82 -3.19
N PRO A 498 -15.73 14.41 -2.66
CA PRO A 498 -16.23 13.05 -2.82
C PRO A 498 -16.33 12.56 -4.27
N GLN A 499 -16.50 13.49 -5.22
CA GLN A 499 -16.52 13.27 -6.68
C GLN A 499 -15.11 13.08 -7.24
N GLU A 500 -14.16 13.96 -6.92
CA GLU A 500 -12.75 13.85 -7.37
C GLU A 500 -12.07 12.58 -6.83
N LEU A 501 -12.47 12.11 -5.63
CA LEU A 501 -12.01 10.85 -5.05
C LEU A 501 -12.76 9.61 -5.55
N ALA A 502 -13.96 9.75 -6.13
CA ALA A 502 -14.78 8.61 -6.53
C ALA A 502 -14.07 7.58 -7.44
N PRO A 503 -13.22 7.98 -8.42
CA PRO A 503 -12.45 7.04 -9.25
C PRO A 503 -11.44 6.19 -8.47
N PHE A 504 -11.06 6.60 -7.25
CA PHE A 504 -9.97 5.99 -6.48
C PHE A 504 -10.43 5.21 -5.24
N LYS A 505 -11.68 5.37 -4.77
CA LYS A 505 -12.16 4.83 -3.48
C LYS A 505 -11.94 3.33 -3.29
N ASN A 506 -12.02 2.54 -4.36
CA ASN A 506 -11.87 1.07 -4.32
C ASN A 506 -10.47 0.58 -4.74
N PHE A 507 -9.50 1.50 -4.92
CA PHE A 507 -8.17 1.21 -5.44
C PHE A 507 -7.11 1.78 -4.49
N SER A 508 -6.82 1.05 -3.42
CA SER A 508 -5.94 1.50 -2.33
C SER A 508 -4.51 1.84 -2.79
N SER A 509 -4.01 1.23 -3.87
CA SER A 509 -2.72 1.56 -4.49
C SER A 509 -2.76 2.89 -5.24
N GLN A 510 -3.92 3.26 -5.82
CA GLN A 510 -4.09 4.56 -6.47
C GLN A 510 -4.22 5.68 -5.42
N LEU A 511 -4.93 5.44 -4.32
CA LEU A 511 -4.96 6.34 -3.15
C LEU A 511 -3.57 6.51 -2.53
N ALA A 512 -2.82 5.42 -2.37
CA ALA A 512 -1.44 5.46 -1.87
C ALA A 512 -0.47 6.18 -2.82
N ALA A 513 -0.79 6.31 -4.11
CA ALA A 513 -0.02 7.11 -5.06
C ALA A 513 -0.25 8.62 -4.87
N LEU A 514 -1.46 9.03 -4.47
CA LEU A 514 -1.74 10.43 -4.08
C LEU A 514 -0.95 10.82 -2.82
N ASP A 515 -0.94 9.95 -1.81
CA ASP A 515 -0.11 10.12 -0.60
C ASP A 515 1.38 10.17 -0.95
N PHE A 516 1.85 9.29 -1.85
CA PHE A 516 3.24 9.29 -2.33
C PHE A 516 3.65 10.61 -2.99
N ILE A 517 2.80 11.17 -3.86
CA ILE A 517 3.00 12.47 -4.50
C ILE A 517 3.06 13.58 -3.43
N ALA A 518 2.06 13.65 -2.54
CA ALA A 518 1.98 14.67 -1.51
C ALA A 518 3.15 14.62 -0.50
N CYS A 519 3.69 13.43 -0.23
CA CYS A 519 4.87 13.24 0.62
C CYS A 519 6.20 13.64 -0.04
N ILE A 520 6.32 13.55 -1.37
CA ILE A 520 7.55 13.96 -2.07
C ILE A 520 7.55 15.47 -2.30
N ALA A 521 6.39 16.05 -2.67
CA ALA A 521 6.21 17.48 -2.97
C ALA A 521 6.23 18.43 -1.74
N SER A 522 6.29 17.90 -0.53
CA SER A 522 6.26 18.70 0.71
C SER A 522 7.56 19.45 0.99
N ASP A 523 7.50 20.48 1.81
CA ASP A 523 8.69 21.23 2.21
C ASP A 523 9.50 20.40 3.22
N VAL A 524 8.81 19.76 4.17
CA VAL A 524 9.39 18.76 5.09
C VAL A 524 8.64 17.43 4.96
N PHE A 525 9.36 16.29 4.96
CA PHE A 525 8.76 14.96 5.06
C PHE A 525 9.13 14.29 6.38
N ALA A 526 8.16 13.71 7.09
CA ALA A 526 8.35 13.00 8.35
C ALA A 526 7.78 11.58 8.27
N MET A 527 8.49 10.61 8.84
CA MET A 527 8.08 9.19 8.85
C MET A 527 8.00 8.63 10.27
N THR A 528 6.91 7.94 10.60
CA THR A 528 6.77 7.22 11.89
C THR A 528 7.36 5.81 11.83
N ASP A 529 7.33 5.17 10.66
CA ASP A 529 8.12 3.98 10.39
C ASP A 529 9.11 4.17 9.24
N SER A 530 10.37 3.84 9.51
CA SER A 530 11.43 3.77 8.49
C SER A 530 11.70 2.34 7.99
N GLY A 531 10.90 1.35 8.38
CA GLY A 531 10.81 0.05 7.70
C GLY A 531 9.99 0.11 6.41
N SER A 532 8.92 0.93 6.38
CA SER A 532 8.02 1.10 5.24
C SER A 532 8.71 1.42 3.92
N GLN A 533 8.19 0.84 2.85
CA GLN A 533 8.66 1.10 1.49
C GLN A 533 8.30 2.50 0.98
N LEU A 534 7.18 3.07 1.43
CA LEU A 534 6.82 4.46 1.09
C LEU A 534 7.85 5.42 1.65
N SER A 535 8.12 5.36 2.96
CA SER A 535 9.15 6.23 3.57
C SER A 535 10.55 5.96 3.00
N SER A 536 10.85 4.74 2.56
CA SER A 536 12.03 4.42 1.77
C SER A 536 12.11 5.22 0.47
N LEU A 537 11.12 5.05 -0.41
CA LEU A 537 11.06 5.63 -1.75
C LEU A 537 10.95 7.17 -1.73
N VAL A 538 10.09 7.72 -0.86
CA VAL A 538 9.94 9.17 -0.70
C VAL A 538 11.27 9.81 -0.30
N SER A 539 12.00 9.22 0.66
CA SER A 539 13.34 9.70 1.02
C SER A 539 14.30 9.68 -0.17
N GLY A 540 14.24 8.63 -1.00
CA GLY A 540 15.04 8.52 -2.21
C GLY A 540 14.72 9.61 -3.23
N PHE A 541 13.44 9.81 -3.56
CA PHE A 541 12.99 10.84 -4.51
C PHE A 541 13.36 12.26 -4.05
N ARG A 542 13.18 12.56 -2.75
CA ARG A 542 13.60 13.84 -2.14
C ARG A 542 15.13 14.03 -2.19
N THR A 543 15.89 12.96 -1.94
CA THR A 543 17.37 12.97 -2.09
C THR A 543 17.82 13.15 -3.54
N TYR A 544 17.08 12.58 -4.49
CA TYR A 544 17.42 12.53 -5.91
C TYR A 544 17.14 13.86 -6.63
N TYR A 545 15.90 14.35 -6.54
CA TYR A 545 15.44 15.53 -7.27
C TYR A 545 15.48 16.83 -6.44
N GLY A 546 15.56 16.73 -5.11
CA GLY A 546 15.42 17.88 -4.21
C GLY A 546 16.70 18.72 -4.00
N ASN A 547 17.83 18.38 -4.63
CA ASN A 547 19.11 19.12 -4.54
C ASN A 547 19.59 19.44 -3.11
N GLY A 548 19.15 18.67 -2.09
CA GLY A 548 19.41 18.93 -0.67
C GLY A 548 18.46 19.92 0.03
N GLN A 549 17.55 20.55 -0.72
CA GLN A 549 16.52 21.47 -0.21
C GLN A 549 15.22 20.75 0.21
N ALA A 550 15.21 19.41 0.21
CA ALA A 550 14.05 18.57 0.53
C ALA A 550 14.25 17.76 1.84
N PRO A 551 14.33 18.42 3.02
CA PRO A 551 14.66 17.76 4.29
C PRO A 551 13.69 16.63 4.64
N THR A 552 14.24 15.58 5.25
CA THR A 552 13.50 14.38 5.65
C THR A 552 13.81 14.04 7.11
N LEU A 553 12.77 14.00 7.94
CA LEU A 553 12.84 13.70 9.38
C LEU A 553 12.70 12.19 9.59
N ARG A 554 13.75 11.56 10.10
CA ARG A 554 13.80 10.11 10.36
C ARG A 554 14.13 9.81 11.82
N PRO A 555 13.14 9.54 12.68
CA PRO A 555 13.36 9.11 14.06
C PRO A 555 14.14 7.79 14.10
N ASN A 556 15.15 7.71 14.98
CA ASN A 556 15.82 6.46 15.29
C ASN A 556 15.00 5.73 16.37
N LYS A 557 14.11 4.83 15.95
CA LYS A 557 13.11 4.19 16.85
C LYS A 557 13.73 3.53 18.09
N LYS A 558 14.93 2.94 17.99
CA LYS A 558 15.68 2.40 19.15
C LYS A 558 16.11 3.50 20.14
N ARG A 559 16.58 4.65 19.64
CA ARG A 559 16.91 5.80 20.51
C ARG A 559 15.66 6.43 21.09
N LEU A 560 14.57 6.55 20.34
CA LEU A 560 13.32 7.10 20.85
C LEU A 560 12.76 6.25 22.00
N ALA A 561 12.78 4.92 21.89
CA ALA A 561 12.41 4.02 22.99
C ALA A 561 13.25 4.27 24.26
N ALA A 562 14.53 4.57 24.12
CA ALA A 562 15.45 4.93 25.21
C ALA A 562 15.40 6.42 25.63
N ILE A 563 14.53 7.23 25.01
CA ILE A 563 14.17 8.58 25.49
C ILE A 563 12.83 8.51 26.22
N LEU A 564 11.90 7.68 25.73
CA LEU A 564 10.57 7.47 26.31
C LEU A 564 10.58 6.55 27.54
N SER A 565 11.62 5.74 27.75
CA SER A 565 11.87 5.06 29.03
C SER A 565 11.99 6.04 30.21
N ASP A 566 12.45 7.26 29.94
CA ASP A 566 12.68 8.29 30.96
C ASP A 566 11.46 9.24 31.07
N SER A 567 10.33 8.93 30.42
CA SER A 567 9.21 9.86 30.19
C SER A 567 8.55 10.42 31.46
N GLU A 568 8.60 9.69 32.57
CA GLU A 568 8.08 10.13 33.88
C GLU A 568 9.00 11.14 34.59
N THR A 569 10.31 11.11 34.33
CA THR A 569 11.31 11.89 35.07
C THR A 569 11.96 12.99 34.23
N ILE A 570 12.12 12.77 32.93
CA ILE A 570 12.79 13.69 32.01
C ILE A 570 12.14 15.07 32.01
N LYS A 571 12.95 16.14 32.07
CA LYS A 571 12.47 17.53 31.92
C LYS A 571 12.28 17.82 30.43
N TRP A 572 11.23 18.57 30.06
CA TRP A 572 10.89 18.84 28.66
C TRP A 572 12.08 19.32 27.82
N LYS A 573 12.92 20.22 28.36
CA LYS A 573 14.09 20.71 27.62
C LYS A 573 15.10 19.62 27.26
N ILE A 574 15.33 18.66 28.16
CA ILE A 574 16.21 17.50 27.92
C ILE A 574 15.58 16.57 26.88
N PHE A 575 14.24 16.46 26.86
CA PHE A 575 13.52 15.72 25.82
C PHE A 575 13.69 16.36 24.43
N GLU A 576 13.50 17.68 24.29
CA GLU A 576 13.80 18.41 23.03
C GLU A 576 15.21 18.12 22.52
N ASP A 577 16.22 18.31 23.38
CA ASP A 577 17.62 18.23 22.98
C ASP A 577 18.03 16.80 22.60
N ARG A 578 17.49 15.78 23.29
CA ARG A 578 17.67 14.37 22.91
C ARG A 578 16.95 14.02 21.60
N VAL A 579 15.72 14.51 21.38
CA VAL A 579 14.94 14.26 20.15
C VAL A 579 15.58 14.94 18.94
N ARG A 580 16.04 16.19 19.09
CA ARG A 580 16.76 16.92 18.05
C ARG A 580 18.03 16.20 17.64
N LYS A 581 18.92 15.90 18.59
CA LYS A 581 20.16 15.15 18.37
C LYS A 581 19.93 13.78 17.73
N MET A 582 18.83 13.10 18.10
CA MET A 582 18.42 11.82 17.48
C MET A 582 18.16 11.95 15.98
N VAL A 583 17.48 13.02 15.55
CA VAL A 583 17.13 13.23 14.14
C VAL A 583 18.31 13.81 13.34
N GLU A 584 19.04 14.78 13.89
CA GLU A 584 20.26 15.33 13.30
C GLU A 584 21.29 14.22 12.97
N GLU A 585 21.58 13.33 13.93
CA GLU A 585 22.49 12.20 13.69
C GLU A 585 21.94 11.19 12.65
N GLY A 586 20.61 11.12 12.47
CA GLY A 586 19.96 10.34 11.41
C GLY A 586 20.02 10.99 10.03
N GLN A 587 20.23 12.32 9.96
CA GLN A 587 20.31 13.12 8.74
C GLN A 587 21.73 13.32 8.22
N LYS A 588 22.77 13.09 9.05
CA LYS A 588 24.18 13.30 8.67
C LYS A 588 24.52 12.66 7.32
N LEU A 589 24.92 13.51 6.36
CA LEU A 589 25.24 13.14 4.99
C LEU A 589 26.24 11.97 4.94
N ARG A 590 25.82 10.87 4.30
CA ARG A 590 26.65 9.69 4.04
C ARG A 590 26.37 9.19 2.63
N THR A 591 27.42 8.71 1.96
CA THR A 591 27.28 7.82 0.80
C THR A 591 26.47 6.59 1.19
N ARG A 592 25.81 5.96 0.21
CA ARG A 592 25.09 4.70 0.40
C ARG A 592 26.02 3.65 1.02
N PRO A 593 25.75 3.15 2.25
CA PRO A 593 26.53 2.06 2.82
C PRO A 593 26.23 0.74 2.09
N TYR A 594 27.18 -0.19 2.10
CA TYR A 594 27.00 -1.52 1.51
C TYR A 594 25.75 -2.24 2.06
N GLY A 595 25.00 -2.91 1.18
CA GLY A 595 23.75 -3.59 1.47
C GLY A 595 22.56 -2.64 1.69
N ARG A 596 22.70 -1.32 1.52
CA ARG A 596 21.61 -0.35 1.74
C ARG A 596 20.90 0.03 0.45
N SER A 597 19.59 0.23 0.59
CA SER A 597 18.69 0.46 -0.54
C SER A 597 19.00 1.74 -1.32
N ILE A 598 19.34 1.58 -2.59
CA ILE A 598 19.43 2.68 -3.58
C ILE A 598 18.15 3.52 -3.63
N TYR A 599 16.98 2.90 -3.45
CA TYR A 599 15.67 3.56 -3.46
C TYR A 599 15.46 4.52 -2.28
N ARG A 600 16.35 4.52 -1.29
CA ARG A 600 16.35 5.45 -0.14
C ARG A 600 17.57 6.34 -0.08
N GLN A 601 18.73 5.80 -0.47
CA GLN A 601 20.01 6.50 -0.41
C GLN A 601 20.67 6.45 -1.81
N PRO A 602 20.15 7.20 -2.80
CA PRO A 602 20.67 7.19 -4.16
C PRO A 602 22.01 7.93 -4.34
N ARG A 603 22.62 8.43 -3.25
CA ARG A 603 23.97 9.03 -3.22
C ARG A 603 25.04 7.94 -3.36
N CYS A 604 25.09 7.35 -4.55
CA CYS A 604 26.03 6.34 -5.00
C CYS A 604 26.20 6.42 -6.54
N PRO A 605 27.38 6.06 -7.10
CA PRO A 605 27.73 6.32 -8.50
C PRO A 605 26.78 5.72 -9.56
N GLU A 606 26.03 4.68 -9.18
CA GLU A 606 25.07 3.99 -10.06
C GLU A 606 23.76 4.78 -10.22
N CYS A 607 23.41 5.63 -9.24
CA CYS A 607 22.19 6.44 -9.24
C CYS A 607 22.46 7.93 -9.55
N MET A 608 23.52 8.49 -8.96
CA MET A 608 23.83 9.92 -9.00
C MET A 608 25.32 10.14 -9.27
N CYS A 609 25.63 11.22 -9.99
CA CYS A 609 26.99 11.57 -10.37
C CYS A 609 27.54 12.66 -9.45
N LYS A 610 28.85 12.61 -9.19
CA LYS A 610 29.57 13.67 -8.49
C LYS A 610 29.91 14.83 -9.42
N PHE A 611 29.89 16.04 -8.87
CA PHE A 611 30.32 17.29 -9.47
C PHE A 611 31.17 18.07 -8.46
#